data_AF-A0A195EY04-F1
#
_entry.id   AF-A0A195EY04-F1
#
_cell.length_a   1.000
_cell.length_b   1.000
_cell.length_c   1.000
_cell.angle_alpha   90.00
_cell.angle_beta   90.00
_cell.angle_gamma   90.00
#
_symmetry.space_group_name_H-M   'P 1'
#
loop_
_entity.id
_entity.type
_entity.pdbx_description
1 polymer ?
#
loop_
_entity_poly.entity_id
_entity_poly.type
_entity_poly.pdbx_seq_one_letter_code
_entity_poly.pdbx_strand_id
1 'polypeptide(L)'
;SFTVDSKKLGSANGNYNTCLIETNVSEDDMLTVQDVIHDRYKSENQEKLNKNGCVLQCILQKDGLMEDAEYKLEKVHIAFIKRTNIQPGDKRLEQLENCINKSKDLTEKCEKAFLLSACLFKSEHEHIHEYGYSESAK
;
A
#
# COMPACT_ATOMS: atom_id res chain seq x y z
N SER A 1 -21.85 -0.47 -11.47
CA SER A 1 -21.98 -1.47 -10.38
C SER A 1 -20.68 -2.25 -10.30
N PHE A 2 -20.22 -2.60 -9.08
CA PHE A 2 -18.88 -3.10 -8.67
C PHE A 2 -17.84 -2.04 -8.22
N THR A 3 -18.18 -1.36 -7.12
CA THR A 3 -17.39 -1.22 -5.88
C THR A 3 -15.85 -1.44 -5.94
N VAL A 4 -15.12 -0.61 -6.68
CA VAL A 4 -13.69 -0.41 -6.38
C VAL A 4 -13.53 0.31 -5.02
N ASP A 5 -14.58 1.03 -4.60
CA ASP A 5 -14.63 1.93 -3.44
C ASP A 5 -14.73 1.26 -2.06
N SER A 6 -14.76 -0.08 -1.99
CA SER A 6 -14.85 -0.81 -0.71
C SER A 6 -13.77 -1.87 -0.51
N LYS A 7 -12.73 -1.89 -1.36
CA LYS A 7 -11.68 -2.89 -1.26
C LYS A 7 -10.84 -2.68 0.00
N LYS A 8 -10.65 -3.75 0.76
CA LYS A 8 -9.81 -3.79 1.95
C LYS A 8 -8.33 -3.69 1.55
N LEU A 9 -7.51 -3.09 2.40
CA LEU A 9 -6.07 -2.97 2.14
C LEU A 9 -5.44 -4.35 1.96
N GLY A 10 -4.71 -4.52 0.87
CA GLY A 10 -4.05 -5.79 0.54
C GLY A 10 -4.96 -6.86 -0.05
N SER A 11 -6.29 -6.69 -0.10
CA SER A 11 -7.23 -7.75 -0.50
C SER A 11 -7.13 -8.20 -1.96
N ALA A 12 -6.46 -7.43 -2.81
CA ALA A 12 -6.15 -7.81 -4.18
C ALA A 12 -4.91 -8.72 -4.29
N ASN A 13 -4.15 -8.90 -3.21
CA ASN A 13 -2.94 -9.71 -3.19
C ASN A 13 -3.27 -11.19 -2.88
N GLY A 14 -2.63 -12.12 -3.59
CA GLY A 14 -2.85 -13.56 -3.40
C GLY A 14 -2.49 -14.07 -2.00
N ASN A 15 -1.62 -13.35 -1.27
CA ASN A 15 -1.21 -13.70 0.10
C ASN A 15 -2.14 -13.14 1.18
N TYR A 16 -3.20 -12.40 0.82
CA TYR A 16 -4.04 -11.67 1.78
C TYR A 16 -4.67 -12.57 2.85
N ASN A 17 -5.40 -13.61 2.45
CA ASN A 17 -6.08 -14.51 3.41
C ASN A 17 -5.09 -15.24 4.31
N THR A 18 -3.94 -15.66 3.77
CA THR A 18 -2.87 -16.27 4.56
C THR A 18 -2.36 -15.29 5.61
N CYS A 19 -2.15 -14.03 5.24
CA CYS A 19 -1.65 -13.01 6.16
C CYS A 19 -2.67 -12.60 7.22
N LEU A 20 -3.98 -12.60 6.92
CA LEU A 20 -5.01 -12.45 7.96
C LEU A 20 -4.91 -13.54 9.03
N ILE A 21 -4.74 -14.79 8.60
CA ILE A 21 -4.61 -15.95 9.51
C ILE A 21 -3.32 -15.87 10.34
N GLU A 22 -2.17 -15.68 9.69
CA GLU A 22 -0.86 -15.67 10.37
C GLU A 22 -0.71 -14.49 11.35
N THR A 23 -1.37 -13.37 11.09
CA THR A 23 -1.36 -12.20 11.99
C THR A 23 -2.52 -12.21 12.99
N ASN A 24 -3.42 -13.20 12.92
CA ASN A 24 -4.63 -13.28 13.72
C ASN A 24 -5.48 -11.99 13.66
N VAL A 25 -5.64 -11.44 12.46
CA VAL A 25 -6.43 -10.22 12.19
C VAL A 25 -7.73 -10.60 11.49
N SER A 26 -8.86 -10.07 11.96
CA SER A 26 -10.16 -10.26 11.32
C SER A 26 -10.27 -9.39 10.05
N GLU A 27 -11.00 -9.88 9.05
CA GLU A 27 -11.31 -9.08 7.85
C GLU A 27 -12.10 -7.79 8.19
N ASP A 28 -12.88 -7.81 9.28
CA ASP A 28 -13.61 -6.64 9.77
C ASP A 28 -12.69 -5.55 10.33
N ASP A 29 -11.51 -5.91 10.83
CA ASP A 29 -10.50 -4.96 11.33
C ASP A 29 -9.79 -4.22 10.19
N MET A 30 -9.86 -4.74 8.96
CA MET A 30 -9.14 -4.18 7.83
C MET A 30 -9.77 -2.87 7.35
N LEU A 31 -8.93 -1.87 7.17
CA LEU A 31 -9.27 -0.60 6.54
C LEU A 31 -9.51 -0.81 5.05
N THR A 32 -10.28 0.08 4.45
CA THR A 32 -10.43 0.15 3.00
C THR A 32 -9.38 1.08 2.38
N VAL A 33 -9.17 0.92 1.07
CA VAL A 33 -8.37 1.87 0.28
C VAL A 33 -8.96 3.29 0.37
N GLN A 34 -10.29 3.42 0.44
CA GLN A 34 -10.96 4.70 0.59
C GLN A 34 -10.68 5.38 1.94
N ASP A 35 -10.58 4.59 3.02
CA ASP A 35 -10.23 5.13 4.32
C ASP A 35 -8.82 5.72 4.33
N VAL A 36 -7.92 5.14 3.55
CA VAL A 36 -6.55 5.65 3.36
C VAL A 36 -6.52 6.89 2.49
N ILE A 37 -7.14 6.85 1.31
CA ILE A 37 -7.15 7.97 0.35
C ILE A 37 -7.76 9.23 0.97
N HIS A 38 -8.87 9.07 1.68
CA HIS A 38 -9.59 10.18 2.33
C HIS A 38 -9.14 10.46 3.76
N ASP A 39 -7.98 9.93 4.17
CA ASP A 39 -7.40 10.20 5.50
C ASP A 39 -8.28 9.79 6.71
N ARG A 40 -9.32 8.99 6.50
CA ARG A 40 -10.24 8.54 7.57
C ARG A 40 -9.55 7.65 8.59
N TYR A 41 -8.49 6.94 8.18
CA TYR A 41 -7.68 6.15 9.10
C TYR A 41 -7.01 6.98 10.21
N LYS A 42 -6.85 8.31 10.03
CA LYS A 42 -6.25 9.18 11.04
C LYS A 42 -7.09 9.30 12.32
N SER A 43 -8.39 9.02 12.26
CA SER A 43 -9.27 8.99 13.44
C SER A 43 -9.36 7.61 14.10
N GLU A 44 -8.73 6.59 13.52
CA GLU A 44 -8.73 5.23 14.05
C GLU A 44 -7.72 5.07 15.18
N ASN A 45 -7.91 4.03 16.00
CA ASN A 45 -6.99 3.74 17.08
C ASN A 45 -5.70 3.07 16.58
N GLN A 46 -4.63 3.19 17.38
CA GLN A 46 -3.31 2.65 17.04
C GLN A 46 -3.31 1.12 16.86
N GLU A 47 -4.16 0.39 17.59
CA GLU A 47 -4.27 -1.07 17.46
C GLU A 47 -4.74 -1.46 16.05
N LYS A 48 -5.78 -0.77 15.53
CA LYS A 48 -6.31 -1.01 14.19
C LYS A 48 -5.27 -0.69 13.11
N LEU A 49 -4.54 0.42 13.26
CA LEU A 49 -3.43 0.77 12.36
C LEU A 49 -2.35 -0.30 12.39
N ASN A 50 -1.97 -0.78 13.58
CA ASN A 50 -0.96 -1.81 13.73
C ASN A 50 -1.40 -3.15 13.10
N LYS A 51 -2.65 -3.59 13.31
CA LYS A 51 -3.21 -4.80 12.67
C LYS A 51 -3.11 -4.72 11.15
N ASN A 52 -3.56 -3.62 10.56
CA ASN A 52 -3.49 -3.38 9.12
C ASN A 52 -2.03 -3.36 8.62
N GLY A 53 -1.15 -2.70 9.37
CA GLY A 53 0.28 -2.69 9.11
C GLY A 53 0.91 -4.07 9.12
N CYS A 54 0.57 -4.92 10.08
CA CYS A 54 1.11 -6.27 10.17
C CYS A 54 0.62 -7.18 9.04
N VAL A 55 -0.64 -7.06 8.61
CA VAL A 55 -1.14 -7.78 7.43
C VAL A 55 -0.38 -7.36 6.17
N LEU A 56 -0.17 -6.05 5.97
CA LEU A 56 0.60 -5.52 4.84
C LEU A 56 2.06 -5.94 4.90
N GLN A 57 2.66 -5.93 6.10
CA GLN A 57 4.03 -6.37 6.32
C GLN A 57 4.21 -7.85 5.97
N CYS A 58 3.29 -8.71 6.40
CA CYS A 58 3.26 -10.12 6.03
C CYS A 58 3.18 -10.31 4.50
N ILE A 59 2.32 -9.54 3.83
CA ILE A 59 2.20 -9.59 2.36
C ILE A 59 3.52 -9.19 1.70
N LEU A 60 4.13 -8.08 2.14
CA LEU A 60 5.41 -7.62 1.59
C LEU A 60 6.53 -8.66 1.80
N GLN A 61 6.54 -9.37 2.93
CA GLN A 61 7.50 -10.44 3.17
C GLN A 61 7.28 -11.64 2.25
N LYS A 62 6.03 -12.11 2.10
CA LYS A 62 5.70 -13.24 1.23
C LYS A 62 5.92 -12.94 -0.25
N ASP A 63 5.71 -11.70 -0.67
CA ASP A 63 6.05 -11.23 -2.01
C ASP A 63 7.57 -11.02 -2.20
N GLY A 64 8.37 -11.20 -1.13
CA GLY A 64 9.81 -11.04 -1.14
C GLY A 64 10.28 -9.59 -1.30
N LEU A 65 9.41 -8.62 -0.98
CA LEU A 65 9.65 -7.18 -1.08
C LEU A 65 10.22 -6.59 0.21
N MET A 66 10.10 -7.32 1.32
CA MET A 66 10.59 -6.92 2.63
C MET A 66 11.19 -8.14 3.34
N GLU A 67 12.20 -7.92 4.17
CA GLU A 67 12.73 -8.92 5.12
C GLU A 67 12.87 -8.26 6.47
N ASP A 68 12.20 -8.83 7.46
CA ASP A 68 11.90 -8.16 8.74
C ASP A 68 11.41 -6.70 8.55
N ALA A 69 12.19 -5.70 8.96
CA ALA A 69 11.93 -4.27 8.80
C ALA A 69 12.58 -3.67 7.53
N GLU A 70 13.33 -4.41 6.73
CA GLU A 70 14.11 -3.87 5.62
C GLU A 70 13.46 -4.09 4.26
N TYR A 71 13.40 -3.05 3.43
CA TYR A 71 12.88 -3.15 2.07
C TYR A 71 13.92 -3.73 1.12
N LYS A 72 13.51 -4.68 0.30
CA LYS A 72 14.29 -5.18 -0.83
C LYS A 72 14.07 -4.26 -2.03
N LEU A 73 14.72 -3.08 -2.01
CA LEU A 73 14.44 -1.95 -2.91
C LEU A 73 14.35 -2.34 -4.38
N GLU A 74 15.30 -3.11 -4.91
CA GLU A 74 15.28 -3.57 -6.31
C GLU A 74 13.99 -4.35 -6.63
N LYS A 75 13.57 -5.25 -5.74
CA LYS A 75 12.35 -6.04 -5.91
C LYS A 75 11.10 -5.18 -5.78
N VAL A 76 11.09 -4.20 -4.87
CA VAL A 76 10.01 -3.22 -4.71
C VAL A 76 9.80 -2.46 -6.02
N HIS A 77 10.88 -1.95 -6.63
CA HIS A 77 10.83 -1.27 -7.92
C HIS A 77 10.26 -2.16 -9.04
N ILE A 78 10.80 -3.38 -9.18
CA ILE A 78 10.34 -4.32 -10.21
C ILE A 78 8.85 -4.65 -10.01
N ALA A 79 8.43 -4.90 -8.77
CA ALA A 79 7.04 -5.22 -8.46
C ALA A 79 6.12 -4.03 -8.73
N PHE A 80 6.54 -2.81 -8.39
CA PHE A 80 5.79 -1.60 -8.67
C PHE A 80 5.60 -1.41 -10.18
N ILE A 81 6.68 -1.47 -10.97
CA ILE A 81 6.63 -1.34 -12.43
C ILE A 81 5.69 -2.37 -13.06
N LYS A 82 5.77 -3.63 -12.62
CA LYS A 82 4.89 -4.69 -13.11
C LYS A 82 3.42 -4.47 -12.77
N ARG A 83 3.12 -3.94 -11.58
CA ARG A 83 1.75 -3.71 -11.11
C ARG A 83 1.10 -2.48 -11.76
N THR A 84 1.87 -1.43 -12.00
CA THR A 84 1.37 -0.16 -12.55
C THR A 84 1.53 -0.04 -14.06
N ASN A 85 2.31 -0.94 -14.67
CA ASN A 85 2.66 -0.96 -16.10
C ASN A 85 3.27 0.38 -16.59
N ILE A 86 4.10 0.99 -15.75
CA ILE A 86 4.75 2.28 -16.02
C ILE A 86 6.02 2.14 -16.84
N GLN A 87 6.36 3.21 -17.56
CA GLN A 87 7.60 3.31 -18.33
C GLN A 87 8.68 4.06 -17.54
N PRO A 88 9.97 3.90 -17.90
CA PRO A 88 11.03 4.74 -17.37
C PRO A 88 10.71 6.23 -17.54
N GLY A 89 10.86 7.01 -16.47
CA GLY A 89 10.54 8.45 -16.46
C GLY A 89 9.12 8.81 -16.01
N ASP A 90 8.27 7.84 -15.69
CA ASP A 90 6.95 8.09 -15.08
C ASP A 90 7.11 8.70 -13.67
N LYS A 91 6.37 9.78 -13.38
CA LYS A 91 6.35 10.49 -12.08
C LYS A 91 6.02 9.55 -10.91
N ARG A 92 5.29 8.46 -11.16
CA ARG A 92 4.99 7.44 -10.15
C ARG A 92 6.24 6.74 -9.59
N LEU A 93 7.34 6.67 -10.34
CA LEU A 93 8.62 6.16 -9.82
C LEU A 93 9.20 7.10 -8.76
N GLU A 94 9.16 8.41 -9.00
CA GLU A 94 9.60 9.40 -8.01
C GLU A 94 8.72 9.36 -6.76
N GLN A 95 7.41 9.18 -6.95
CA GLN A 95 6.46 9.03 -5.86
C GLN A 95 6.72 7.77 -5.03
N LEU A 96 7.05 6.63 -5.67
CA LEU A 96 7.49 5.41 -4.98
C LEU A 96 8.69 5.71 -4.08
N GLU A 97 9.72 6.35 -4.62
CA GLU A 97 10.94 6.71 -3.86
C GLU A 97 10.64 7.64 -2.70
N ASN A 98 9.78 8.62 -2.90
CA ASN A 98 9.33 9.52 -1.84
C ASN A 98 8.59 8.75 -0.73
N CYS A 99 7.76 7.77 -1.08
CA CYS A 99 7.07 6.93 -0.11
C CYS A 99 8.01 5.99 0.66
N ILE A 100 8.99 5.38 -0.01
CA ILE A 100 10.02 4.56 0.63
C ILE A 100 10.83 5.40 1.61
N ASN A 101 11.27 6.59 1.20
CA ASN A 101 12.08 7.47 2.05
C ASN A 101 11.35 7.96 3.31
N LYS A 102 10.02 8.03 3.30
CA LYS A 102 9.21 8.40 4.48
C LYS A 102 9.19 7.33 5.56
N SER A 103 9.45 6.07 5.23
CA SER A 103 9.32 4.95 6.17
C SER A 103 10.59 4.14 6.35
N LYS A 104 11.62 4.29 5.49
CA LYS A 104 12.83 3.44 5.48
C LYS A 104 13.58 3.36 6.81
N ASP A 105 13.57 4.41 7.62
CA ASP A 105 14.32 4.47 8.89
C ASP A 105 13.51 3.94 10.09
N LEU A 106 12.24 3.55 9.89
CA LEU A 106 11.40 3.00 10.96
C LEU A 106 11.77 1.55 11.29
N THR A 107 11.95 1.25 12.56
CA THR A 107 12.24 -0.12 13.02
C THR A 107 10.98 -0.97 13.20
N GLU A 108 9.85 -0.33 13.52
CA GLU A 108 8.58 -1.03 13.69
C GLU A 108 8.01 -1.46 12.32
N LYS A 109 8.20 -2.74 12.00
CA LYS A 109 7.89 -3.31 10.68
C LYS A 109 6.43 -3.16 10.25
N CYS A 110 5.48 -3.28 11.18
CA CYS A 110 4.05 -3.13 10.87
C CYS A 110 3.70 -1.67 10.53
N GLU A 111 4.19 -0.72 11.34
CA GLU A 111 4.02 0.71 11.08
C GLU A 111 4.67 1.12 9.77
N LYS A 112 5.92 0.67 9.54
CA LYS A 112 6.68 0.89 8.31
C LYS A 112 5.90 0.41 7.07
N ALA A 113 5.34 -0.79 7.10
CA ALA A 113 4.56 -1.34 6.00
C ALA A 113 3.23 -0.57 5.77
N PHE A 114 2.57 -0.17 6.85
CA PHE A 114 1.35 0.64 6.78
C PHE A 114 1.63 1.99 6.11
N LEU A 115 2.66 2.71 6.57
CA LEU A 115 2.99 4.05 6.06
C LEU A 115 3.39 4.04 4.59
N LEU A 116 4.20 3.06 4.16
CA LEU A 116 4.54 2.88 2.74
C LEU A 116 3.26 2.68 1.92
N SER A 117 2.42 1.73 2.33
CA SER A 117 1.19 1.41 1.59
C SER A 117 0.23 2.60 1.54
N ALA A 118 0.05 3.30 2.67
CA ALA A 118 -0.81 4.46 2.75
C ALA A 118 -0.34 5.60 1.83
N CYS A 119 0.98 5.84 1.80
CA CYS A 119 1.58 6.82 0.91
C CYS A 119 1.36 6.45 -0.57
N LEU A 120 1.58 5.20 -0.94
CA LEU A 120 1.41 4.73 -2.32
C LEU A 120 -0.05 4.82 -2.80
N PHE A 121 -1.02 4.40 -1.99
CA PHE A 121 -2.43 4.48 -2.37
C PHE A 121 -2.90 5.92 -2.61
N LYS A 122 -2.44 6.86 -1.77
CA LYS A 122 -2.73 8.29 -1.97
C LYS A 122 -2.08 8.82 -3.24
N SER A 123 -0.81 8.48 -3.43
CA SER A 123 -0.05 8.94 -4.59
C SER A 123 -0.61 8.45 -5.92
N GLU A 124 -1.02 7.18 -6.00
CA GLU A 124 -1.66 6.63 -7.20
C GLU A 124 -3.03 7.28 -7.44
N HIS A 125 -3.80 7.54 -6.38
CA HIS A 125 -5.08 8.23 -6.50
C HIS A 125 -4.91 9.67 -7.02
N GLU A 126 -3.98 10.44 -6.44
CA GLU A 126 -3.63 11.78 -6.90
C GLU A 126 -3.20 11.76 -8.38
N HIS A 127 -2.38 10.78 -8.78
CA HIS A 127 -1.96 10.64 -10.18
C HIS A 127 -3.13 10.36 -11.13
N ILE A 128 -4.05 9.47 -10.76
CA ILE A 128 -5.27 9.18 -11.56
C ILE A 128 -6.15 10.43 -11.66
N HIS A 129 -6.26 11.24 -10.60
CA HIS A 129 -7.06 12.46 -10.65
C HIS A 129 -6.41 13.60 -11.44
N GLU A 130 -5.09 13.79 -11.30
CA GLU A 130 -4.33 14.80 -12.04
C GLU A 130 -4.25 14.48 -13.55
N TYR A 131 -4.06 13.22 -13.92
CA TYR A 131 -3.78 12.82 -15.30
C TYR A 131 -4.91 12.01 -15.98
N GLY A 132 -5.79 11.35 -15.23
CA GLY A 132 -6.96 10.64 -15.79
C GLY A 132 -8.06 11.58 -16.32
N TYR A 133 -8.09 12.83 -15.86
CA TYR A 133 -8.91 13.89 -16.47
C TYR A 133 -8.34 14.37 -17.82
N SER A 134 -7.04 14.15 -18.07
CA SER A 134 -6.37 14.59 -19.30
C SER A 134 -6.56 13.63 -20.49
N GLU A 135 -6.84 12.34 -20.25
CA GLU A 135 -7.17 11.37 -21.30
C GLU A 135 -8.64 11.40 -21.72
N SER A 136 -9.54 11.89 -20.87
CA SER A 136 -10.97 12.04 -21.19
C SER A 136 -11.31 13.38 -21.87
N ALA A 137 -10.31 14.23 -22.10
CA ALA A 137 -10.42 15.52 -22.77
C ALA A 137 -9.70 15.58 -24.15
N LYS A 138 -9.38 14.43 -24.76
CA LYS A 138 -8.88 14.34 -26.14
C LYS A 138 -9.77 13.48 -27.02
#